data_AF-A0A8J3C5X2-F1
#
_entry.id   AF-A0A8J3C5X2-F1
#
_cell.length_a   1.000
_cell.length_b   1.000
_cell.length_c   1.000
_cell.angle_alpha   90.00
_cell.angle_beta   90.00
_cell.angle_gamma   90.00
#
_symmetry.space_group_name_H-M   'P 1'
#
loop_
_entity.id
_entity.type
_entity.pdbx_description
1 polymer ?
#
loop_
_entity_poly.entity_id
_entity_poly.type
_entity_poly.pdbx_seq_one_letter_code
_entity_poly.pdbx_strand_id
1 'polypeptide(L)' 'MSSPAGPSRLRPDTDAVLRGGPDDLPAELRTFRTDRDAGTVKVPFYGGYEHFERRAAEPGAGPADGPVEFHWIGRTRVAE' A
#
# COMPACT_ATOMS: atom_id res chain seq x y z
N MET A 1 -1.82 21.22 -29.26
CA MET A 1 -0.73 20.27 -28.99
C MET A 1 -1.09 19.52 -27.71
N SER A 2 -1.92 18.46 -27.81
CA SER A 2 -2.22 17.59 -26.66
C SER A 2 -1.41 16.33 -26.81
N SER A 3 -0.50 16.08 -25.86
CA SER A 3 0.24 14.82 -25.77
C SER A 3 -0.74 13.64 -25.64
N PRO A 4 -0.52 12.52 -26.34
CA PRO A 4 -1.30 11.32 -26.08
C PRO A 4 -0.85 10.76 -24.72
N ALA A 5 -1.82 10.51 -23.83
CA ALA A 5 -1.59 9.62 -22.70
C ALA A 5 -1.13 8.27 -23.28
N GLY A 6 0.18 7.99 -23.17
CA GLY A 6 0.73 6.68 -23.51
C GLY A 6 0.00 5.61 -22.71
N PRO A 7 -0.05 4.35 -23.18
CA PRO A 7 -0.72 3.30 -22.42
C PRO A 7 -0.10 3.29 -21.02
N SER A 8 -0.90 3.62 -20.01
CA SER A 8 -0.61 3.22 -18.65
C SER A 8 -0.24 1.76 -18.76
N ARG A 9 1.04 1.42 -18.57
CA ARG A 9 1.44 0.03 -18.36
C ARG A 9 0.55 -0.39 -17.21
N LEU A 10 -0.48 -1.17 -17.52
CA LEU A 10 -1.34 -1.80 -16.53
C LEU A 10 -0.38 -2.73 -15.79
N ARG A 11 0.32 -2.19 -14.80
CA ARG A 11 1.10 -2.99 -13.88
C ARG A 11 0.06 -3.88 -13.22
N PRO A 12 0.25 -5.21 -13.25
CA PRO A 12 -0.76 -6.09 -12.72
C PRO A 12 -0.99 -5.70 -11.27
N ASP A 13 -2.25 -5.41 -10.95
CA ASP A 13 -2.66 -5.28 -9.57
C ASP A 13 -2.34 -6.60 -8.85
N THR A 14 -1.95 -6.52 -7.59
CA THR A 14 -1.61 -7.65 -6.74
C THR A 14 -2.31 -7.51 -5.42
N ASP A 15 -2.54 -8.64 -4.75
CA ASP A 15 -3.03 -8.62 -3.38
C ASP A 15 -2.00 -7.99 -2.46
N ALA A 16 -2.48 -7.18 -1.54
CA ALA A 16 -1.69 -6.52 -0.51
C ALA A 16 -2.32 -6.70 0.86
N VAL A 17 -1.47 -6.79 1.87
CA VAL A 17 -1.86 -6.96 3.28
C VAL A 17 -1.18 -5.91 4.14
N LEU A 18 -1.96 -5.28 5.02
CA LEU A 18 -1.44 -4.36 6.03
C LEU A 18 -1.04 -5.12 7.31
N ARG A 19 0.16 -4.84 7.81
CA ARG A 19 0.73 -5.42 9.03
C ARG A 19 0.95 -4.34 10.09
N GLY A 20 0.53 -4.62 11.33
CA GLY A 20 0.57 -3.65 12.43
C GLY A 20 -0.53 -2.59 12.31
N GLY A 21 -0.26 -1.40 12.85
CA GLY A 21 -1.23 -0.30 12.89
C GLY A 21 -2.25 -0.44 14.01
N PRO A 22 -3.28 0.41 14.02
CA PRO A 22 -4.30 0.40 15.05
C PRO A 22 -5.05 -0.93 15.12
N ASP A 23 -5.28 -1.44 16.33
CA ASP A 23 -6.06 -2.66 16.55
C ASP A 23 -7.48 -2.53 16.00
N ASP A 24 -8.07 -1.33 16.12
CA ASP A 24 -9.41 -0.99 15.63
C ASP A 24 -9.51 -0.80 14.11
N LEU A 25 -8.40 -0.92 13.36
CA LEU A 25 -8.44 -0.81 11.90
C LEU A 25 -9.27 -1.97 11.31
N PRO A 26 -10.37 -1.71 10.57
CA PRO A 26 -11.24 -2.75 10.03
C PRO A 26 -10.49 -3.77 9.17
N ALA A 27 -10.87 -5.04 9.31
CA ALA A 27 -10.26 -6.15 8.54
C ALA A 27 -10.40 -5.95 7.02
N GLU A 28 -11.50 -5.33 6.57
CA GLU A 28 -11.75 -5.01 5.17
C GLU A 28 -10.74 -4.00 4.59
N LEU A 29 -10.13 -3.15 5.44
CA LEU A 29 -9.07 -2.23 5.02
C LEU A 29 -7.68 -2.88 5.09
N ARG A 30 -7.55 -4.03 5.77
CA ARG A 30 -6.26 -4.72 5.93
C ARG A 30 -5.88 -5.57 4.71
N THR A 31 -6.77 -5.80 3.75
CA THR A 31 -6.49 -6.56 2.53
C THR A 31 -7.15 -5.91 1.32
N PHE A 32 -6.37 -5.60 0.29
CA PHE A 32 -6.85 -4.90 -0.91
C PHE A 32 -5.94 -5.17 -2.11
N ARG A 33 -6.38 -4.79 -3.31
CA ARG A 33 -5.57 -4.85 -4.54
C ARG A 33 -4.83 -3.53 -4.75
N THR A 34 -3.54 -3.61 -5.08
CA THR A 34 -2.69 -2.43 -5.32
C THR A 34 -1.67 -2.67 -6.43
N ASP A 35 -1.00 -1.62 -6.88
CA ASP A 35 0.12 -1.73 -7.81
C ASP A 35 1.27 -2.52 -7.17
N ARG A 36 1.81 -3.51 -7.89
CA ARG A 36 2.93 -4.34 -7.42
C ARG A 36 4.18 -3.53 -7.05
N ASP A 37 4.35 -2.33 -7.59
CA ASP A 37 5.48 -1.43 -7.32
C ASP A 37 5.13 -0.32 -6.30
N ALA A 38 3.96 -0.35 -5.67
CA ALA A 38 3.61 0.60 -4.63
C ALA A 38 4.58 0.49 -3.44
N GLY A 39 5.20 1.62 -3.07
CA GLY A 39 6.11 1.71 -1.93
C GLY A 39 5.42 2.04 -0.61
N THR A 40 4.31 2.79 -0.66
CA THR A 40 3.61 3.30 0.52
C THR A 40 2.11 3.29 0.29
N VAL A 41 1.35 3.03 1.34
CA VAL A 41 -0.11 3.08 1.38
C VAL A 41 -0.55 3.98 2.53
N LYS A 42 -1.52 4.85 2.29
CA LYS A 42 -2.15 5.70 3.30
C LYS A 42 -3.61 5.30 3.46
N VAL A 43 -4.01 4.96 4.68
CA VAL A 43 -5.39 4.57 4.99
C VAL A 43 -6.06 5.67 5.82
N PRO A 44 -7.14 6.29 5.34
CA PRO A 44 -7.92 7.23 6.14
C PRO A 44 -8.55 6.51 7.34
N PHE A 45 -8.28 6.98 8.56
CA PHE A 45 -8.83 6.39 9.78
C PHE A 45 -8.91 7.43 10.90
N TYR A 46 -10.05 7.50 11.62
CA TYR A 46 -10.39 8.49 12.65
C TYR A 46 -9.84 9.92 12.42
N GLY A 47 -10.22 10.57 11.31
CA GLY A 47 -9.81 11.95 11.06
C GLY A 47 -8.29 12.10 10.90
N GLY A 48 -7.65 11.13 10.25
CA GLY A 48 -6.22 11.11 9.99
C GLY A 48 -5.87 10.07 8.94
N TYR A 49 -4.58 9.83 8.78
CA TYR A 49 -4.05 8.79 7.90
C TYR A 49 -3.11 7.87 8.66
N GLU A 50 -3.37 6.57 8.57
CA GLU A 50 -2.39 5.54 8.91
C GLU A 50 -1.45 5.35 7.72
N HIS A 51 -0.15 5.37 7.97
CA HIS A 51 0.88 5.22 6.95
C HIS A 51 1.49 3.83 7.05
N PHE A 52 1.56 3.15 5.91
CA PHE A 52 2.19 1.84 5.80
C PHE A 52 3.21 1.85 4.66
N GLU A 53 4.38 1.25 4.90
CA GLU A 53 5.45 1.14 3.92
C GLU A 53 5.76 -0.31 3.60
N ARG A 54 6.04 -0.58 2.33
CA ARG A 54 6.53 -1.87 1.90
C ARG A 54 7.98 -2.02 2.36
N ARG A 55 8.30 -3.12 3.04
CA ARG A 55 9.69 -3.48 3.28
C ARG A 55 10.33 -3.90 1.95
N ALA A 56 11.51 -3.38 1.66
CA ALA A 56 12.28 -3.82 0.50
C ALA A 56 12.43 -5.34 0.58
N ALA A 57 12.11 -6.04 -0.52
CA ALA A 57 12.44 -7.45 -0.61
C ALA A 57 13.96 -7.57 -0.60
N GLU A 58 14.49 -8.41 0.29
CA GLU A 58 15.92 -8.71 0.32
C GLU A 58 16.36 -9.17 -1.10
N PRO A 59 17.48 -8.65 -1.64
CA PRO A 59 17.96 -9.06 -2.95
C PRO A 59 18.25 -10.58 -2.92
N GLY A 60 17.48 -11.34 -3.70
CA GLY A 60 17.56 -12.80 -3.75
C GLY A 60 16.29 -13.54 -3.28
N ALA A 61 15.31 -12.84 -2.73
CA ALA A 61 13.96 -13.37 -2.63
C ALA A 61 13.45 -13.63 -4.05
N GLY A 62 13.15 -14.90 -4.38
CA GLY A 62 12.63 -15.32 -5.67
C GLY A 62 11.32 -14.60 -6.06
N PRO A 63 10.69 -14.95 -7.19
CA PRO A 63 9.46 -14.30 -7.62
C PRO A 63 8.45 -14.30 -6.46
N ALA A 64 8.13 -13.08 -5.99
CA ALA A 64 7.17 -12.87 -4.92
C ALA A 64 5.77 -13.15 -5.50
N ASP A 65 5.39 -14.43 -5.55
CA ASP A 65 4.04 -14.88 -5.89
C ASP A 65 3.05 -14.72 -4.71
N GLY A 66 3.54 -14.20 -3.56
CA GLY A 66 2.73 -13.87 -2.40
C GLY A 66 2.21 -12.42 -2.41
N PRO A 67 1.24 -12.12 -1.53
CA PRO A 67 0.73 -10.76 -1.37
C PRO A 67 1.83 -9.80 -0.92
N VAL A 68 1.74 -8.55 -1.35
CA VAL A 68 2.66 -7.49 -0.92
C VAL A 68 2.31 -7.06 0.49
N GLU A 69 3.27 -7.13 1.40
CA GLU A 69 3.06 -6.69 2.78
C GLU A 69 3.50 -5.23 2.98
N PHE A 70 2.62 -4.43 3.57
CA PHE A 70 2.91 -3.07 4.01
C PHE A 70 2.86 -3.00 5.54
N HIS A 71 3.90 -2.45 6.15
CA HIS A 71 4.04 -2.35 7.59
C HIS A 71 3.72 -0.95 8.06
N TRP A 72 2.95 -0.83 9.14
CA TRP A 72 2.61 0.46 9.72
C TRP A 72 3.86 1.17 10.24
N ILE A 73 4.01 2.43 9.85
CA ILE A 73 5.13 3.29 10.24
C ILE A 73 4.69 4.49 11.09
N GLY A 74 3.38 4.75 11.19
CA GLY A 74 2.86 5.82 12.02
C GLY A 74 1.55 6.41 11.51
N ARG A 75 1.11 7.46 12.20
CA ARG A 75 -0.12 8.19 11.90
C ARG A 75 0.15 9.67 11.72
N THR A 76 -0.49 10.26 10.71
CA THR A 76 -0.65 11.72 10.62
C THR A 76 -2.07 12.08 11.03
N ARG A 77 -2.24 12.92 12.05
CA ARG A 77 -3.54 13.54 12.38
C ARG A 77 -3.77 14.68 11.38
N VAL A 78 -4.96 14.82 10.78
CA VAL A 78 -5.27 16.10 10.13
C VAL A 78 -5.51 17.11 11.25
N ALA A 79 -4.75 18.20 11.23
CA ALA A 79 -5.02 19.33 12.12
C ALA A 79 -6.30 20.01 11.61
N GLU A 80 -7.25 20.22 12.51
CA GLU A 80 -8.46 21.02 12.27
C GLU A 80 -8.14 22.52 12.26
#